data_AF-E2ZIH5-F1
#
_entry.id   AF-E2ZIH5-F1
#
_cell.length_a   1.000
_cell.length_b   1.000
_cell.length_c   1.000
_cell.angle_alpha   90.00
_cell.angle_beta   90.00
_cell.angle_gamma   90.00
#
_symmetry.space_group_name_H-M   'P 1'
#
loop_
_entity.id
_entity.type
_entity.pdbx_description
1 polymer ?
#
loop_
_entity_poly.entity_id
_entity_poly.type
_entity_poly.pdbx_seq_one_letter_code
_entity_poly.pdbx_strand_id
1 'polypeptide(L)'
;MQISAKTWNEYITRLSRLNQKAGQLMREYIDAHGIADTDGLVAYAYGLVTKYSEGSAELACQMYEALAEAQGVYVPAAEPAATASYGEVARMVSATKDQNPANLPNGISRLVKRAGADTTLKNAIRDGAEWAWVPHGDTCPFCITLASNGWQKASQKLLKGGHAEHIHANCDCEFAVRFRSDTTVAGYDPDKYYRQYREAGGDINKMRRIDYAANRERINAQKRAAYAARKLSTNEENTATIKVKTSSSRQFVSEQLFQKHYDKHLSEFGEISKGRYLEKANALADAPLSEDIVQLVRSDGSIAKYCYSTNEFVVVTADGNIRTYFKPETKEAYWDEEIDRNK
;
A
#
# COMPACT_ATOMS: atom_id res chain seq x y z
N MET A 1 27.21 8.20 22.71
CA MET A 1 25.98 8.76 23.29
C MET A 1 24.81 8.39 22.36
N GLN A 2 23.65 8.01 22.90
CA GLN A 2 22.48 7.59 22.12
C GLN A 2 21.34 8.56 22.37
N ILE A 3 20.59 8.93 21.32
CA ILE A 3 19.27 9.54 21.53
C ILE A 3 18.38 8.50 22.22
N SER A 4 17.64 8.96 23.24
CA SER A 4 16.73 8.08 23.97
C SER A 4 15.64 7.53 23.03
N ALA A 5 15.22 6.28 23.25
CA ALA A 5 14.10 5.69 22.53
C ALA A 5 12.84 6.56 22.60
N LYS A 6 12.62 7.23 23.74
CA LYS A 6 11.50 8.15 23.93
C LYS A 6 11.56 9.32 22.95
N THR A 7 12.67 10.04 22.89
CA THR A 7 12.85 11.20 22.00
C THR A 7 12.69 10.81 20.53
N TRP A 8 13.27 9.68 20.14
CA TRP A 8 13.15 9.17 18.77
C TRP A 8 11.70 8.79 18.41
N ASN A 9 11.02 8.06 19.29
CA ASN A 9 9.63 7.65 19.07
C ASN A 9 8.66 8.84 19.06
N GLU A 10 8.88 9.84 19.91
CA GLU A 10 8.09 11.08 19.91
C GLU A 10 8.21 11.83 18.58
N TYR A 11 9.41 11.90 18.01
CA TYR A 11 9.64 12.49 16.68
C TYR A 11 8.92 11.74 15.57
N ILE A 12 9.11 10.41 15.47
CA ILE A 12 8.43 9.58 14.45
C ILE A 12 6.90 9.73 14.58
N THR A 13 6.38 9.74 15.81
CA THR A 13 4.94 9.92 16.06
C THR A 13 4.44 11.28 15.57
N ARG A 14 5.20 12.36 15.79
CA ARG A 14 4.84 13.70 15.31
C ARG A 14 4.83 13.77 13.78
N LEU A 15 5.84 13.20 13.12
CA LEU A 15 5.88 13.11 11.66
C LEU A 15 4.71 12.30 11.10
N SER A 16 4.44 11.12 11.66
CA SER A 16 3.34 10.25 11.21
C SER A 16 1.99 10.96 11.34
N ARG A 17 1.77 11.74 12.41
CA ARG A 17 0.55 12.58 12.55
C ARG A 17 0.39 13.63 11.47
N LEU A 18 1.47 14.32 11.06
CA LEU A 18 1.40 15.30 9.97
C LEU A 18 1.05 14.63 8.65
N ASN A 19 1.71 13.52 8.34
CA ASN A 19 1.49 12.75 7.12
C ASN A 19 0.04 12.25 7.04
N GLN A 20 -0.43 11.60 8.11
CA GLN A 20 -1.79 11.06 8.20
C GLN A 20 -2.84 12.16 8.14
N LYS A 21 -2.61 13.31 8.79
CA LYS A 21 -3.57 14.42 8.78
C LYS A 21 -3.73 15.03 7.39
N ALA A 22 -2.63 15.17 6.64
CA ALA A 22 -2.69 15.66 5.26
C ALA A 22 -3.51 14.72 4.36
N GLY A 23 -3.27 13.40 4.45
CA GLY A 23 -4.07 12.41 3.73
C GLY A 23 -5.55 12.41 4.16
N GLN A 24 -5.82 12.51 5.46
CA GLN A 24 -7.18 12.58 5.98
C GLN A 24 -7.94 13.79 5.43
N LEU A 25 -7.34 14.98 5.44
CA LEU A 25 -7.98 16.18 4.90
C LEU A 25 -8.25 16.08 3.40
N MET A 26 -7.34 15.44 2.65
CA MET A 26 -7.57 15.17 1.23
C MET A 26 -8.79 14.26 1.02
N ARG A 27 -8.96 13.25 1.88
CA ARG A 27 -10.12 12.36 1.84
C ARG A 27 -11.40 13.12 2.16
N GLU A 28 -11.41 13.90 3.24
CA GLU A 28 -12.56 14.73 3.65
C GLU A 28 -12.96 15.71 2.52
N TYR A 29 -12.00 16.28 1.82
CA TYR A 29 -12.27 17.13 0.65
C TYR A 29 -12.89 16.36 -0.51
N ILE A 30 -12.35 15.19 -0.85
CA ILE A 30 -12.91 14.33 -1.92
C ILE A 30 -14.34 13.90 -1.58
N ASP A 31 -14.60 13.54 -0.32
CA ASP A 31 -15.93 13.10 0.13
C ASP A 31 -16.96 14.25 0.03
N ALA A 32 -16.54 15.50 0.26
CA ALA A 32 -17.40 16.67 0.21
C ALA A 32 -17.59 17.26 -1.20
N HIS A 33 -16.57 17.21 -2.05
CA HIS A 33 -16.52 17.94 -3.33
C HIS A 33 -16.42 17.02 -4.56
N GLY A 34 -16.18 15.73 -4.38
CA GLY A 34 -15.88 14.79 -5.47
C GLY A 34 -14.51 15.06 -6.10
N ILE A 35 -14.32 14.56 -7.32
CA ILE A 35 -13.04 14.62 -8.05
C ILE A 35 -13.17 15.25 -9.45
N ALA A 36 -14.34 15.79 -9.80
CA ALA A 36 -14.62 16.30 -11.14
C ALA A 36 -13.85 17.59 -11.43
N ASP A 37 -13.81 18.51 -10.47
CA ASP A 37 -13.04 19.75 -10.55
C ASP A 37 -11.54 19.46 -10.31
N THR A 38 -10.81 19.23 -11.39
CA THR A 38 -9.38 18.89 -11.30
C THR A 38 -8.55 20.08 -10.81
N ASP A 39 -8.88 21.31 -11.19
CA ASP A 39 -8.11 22.49 -10.80
C ASP A 39 -8.30 22.79 -9.30
N GLY A 40 -9.54 22.70 -8.80
CA GLY A 40 -9.84 22.80 -7.38
C GLY A 40 -9.17 21.70 -6.56
N LEU A 41 -9.19 20.46 -7.06
CA LEU A 41 -8.54 19.31 -6.44
C LEU A 41 -7.01 19.50 -6.33
N VAL A 42 -6.37 19.98 -7.40
CA VAL A 42 -4.93 20.28 -7.42
C VAL A 42 -4.59 21.44 -6.48
N ALA A 43 -5.37 22.52 -6.50
CA ALA A 43 -5.14 23.68 -5.65
C ALA A 43 -5.24 23.31 -4.15
N TYR A 44 -6.26 22.54 -3.78
CA TYR A 44 -6.42 22.06 -2.40
C TYR A 44 -5.30 21.11 -1.99
N ALA A 45 -4.99 20.13 -2.85
CA ALA A 45 -3.86 19.22 -2.67
C ALA A 45 -2.55 19.97 -2.45
N TYR A 46 -2.27 20.98 -3.25
CA TYR A 46 -1.05 21.79 -3.14
C TYR A 46 -1.00 22.59 -1.83
N GLY A 47 -2.13 23.13 -1.38
CA GLY A 47 -2.23 23.80 -0.08
C GLY A 47 -1.92 22.85 1.08
N LEU A 48 -2.46 21.63 1.05
CA LEU A 48 -2.15 20.59 2.03
C LEU A 48 -0.67 20.19 1.99
N VAL A 49 -0.15 19.87 0.81
CA VAL A 49 1.25 19.44 0.65
C VAL A 49 2.18 20.53 1.16
N THR A 50 1.99 21.80 0.79
CA THR A 50 2.83 22.91 1.26
C THR A 50 2.82 23.01 2.78
N LYS A 51 1.64 23.21 3.39
CA LYS A 51 1.49 23.43 4.83
C LYS A 51 2.06 22.29 5.68
N TYR A 52 1.76 21.05 5.32
CA TYR A 52 2.20 19.90 6.11
C TYR A 52 3.67 19.54 5.82
N SER A 53 4.18 19.80 4.61
CA SER A 53 5.60 19.61 4.27
C SER A 53 6.51 20.58 5.03
N GLU A 54 6.10 21.84 5.19
CA GLU A 54 6.82 22.82 6.02
C GLU A 54 6.97 22.32 7.47
N GLY A 55 5.88 21.81 8.06
CA GLY A 55 5.92 21.20 9.39
C GLY A 55 6.80 19.94 9.45
N SER A 56 6.76 19.09 8.41
CA SER A 56 7.59 17.89 8.34
C SER A 56 9.08 18.22 8.22
N ALA A 57 9.42 19.24 7.43
CA ALA A 57 10.78 19.71 7.25
C ALA A 57 11.33 20.34 8.54
N GLU A 58 10.52 21.16 9.22
CA GLU A 58 10.90 21.76 10.50
C GLU A 58 11.17 20.70 11.58
N LEU A 59 10.30 19.69 11.70
CA LEU A 59 10.55 18.58 12.63
C LEU A 59 11.85 17.85 12.31
N ALA A 60 12.15 17.66 11.02
CA ALA A 60 13.39 17.02 10.58
C ALA A 60 14.62 17.87 10.92
N CYS A 61 14.54 19.20 10.79
CA CYS A 61 15.58 20.12 11.27
C CYS A 61 15.83 19.97 12.77
N GLN A 62 14.77 20.03 13.58
CA GLN A 62 14.87 19.88 15.04
C GLN A 62 15.50 18.56 15.45
N MET A 63 15.12 17.45 14.80
CA MET A 63 15.72 16.15 15.09
C MET A 63 17.18 16.08 14.63
N TYR A 64 17.51 16.66 13.48
CA TYR A 64 18.89 16.70 12.99
C TYR A 64 19.82 17.45 13.96
N GLU A 65 19.38 18.61 14.45
CA GLU A 65 20.10 19.41 15.43
C GLU A 65 20.21 18.69 16.78
N ALA A 66 19.12 18.08 17.26
CA ALA A 66 19.14 17.26 18.48
C ALA A 66 20.10 16.06 18.35
N LEU A 67 20.21 15.45 17.17
CA LEU A 67 21.18 14.38 16.91
C LEU A 67 22.62 14.90 16.91
N ALA A 68 22.89 16.10 16.39
CA ALA A 68 24.21 16.72 16.42
C ALA A 68 24.62 17.10 17.85
N GLU A 69 23.74 17.76 18.59
CA GLU A 69 23.93 18.14 20.00
C GLU A 69 24.15 16.89 20.87
N ALA A 70 23.31 15.86 20.70
CA ALA A 70 23.44 14.59 21.40
C ALA A 70 24.71 13.79 21.00
N GLN A 71 25.49 14.27 20.04
CA GLN A 71 26.78 13.70 19.66
C GLN A 71 27.95 14.64 20.00
N GLY A 72 27.67 15.81 20.59
CA GLY A 72 28.65 16.84 20.89
C GLY A 72 29.28 17.45 19.64
N VAL A 73 28.56 17.43 18.50
CA VAL A 73 29.05 17.93 17.22
C VAL A 73 28.37 19.27 16.91
N TYR A 74 29.18 20.27 16.62
CA TYR A 74 28.69 21.57 16.16
C TYR A 74 28.52 21.55 14.65
N VAL A 75 27.29 21.77 14.18
CA VAL A 75 26.94 21.90 12.76
C VAL A 75 26.19 23.22 12.53
N PRO A 76 26.19 23.78 11.32
CA PRO A 76 25.29 24.88 10.99
C PRO A 76 23.83 24.48 11.24
N ALA A 77 22.97 25.47 11.55
CA ALA A 77 21.53 25.25 11.70
C ALA A 77 20.98 24.45 10.52
N ALA A 78 20.09 23.51 10.81
CA ALA A 78 19.53 22.64 9.78
C ALA A 78 18.58 23.44 8.90
N GLU A 79 18.71 23.29 7.59
CA GLU A 79 17.87 24.00 6.62
C GLU A 79 16.77 23.09 6.07
N PRO A 80 15.51 23.54 6.02
CA PRO A 80 14.44 22.76 5.42
C PRO A 80 14.71 22.53 3.93
N ALA A 81 14.28 21.37 3.43
CA ALA A 81 14.21 21.11 1.99
C ALA A 81 13.02 21.86 1.35
N ALA A 82 13.10 22.09 0.05
CA ALA A 82 12.00 22.66 -0.70
C ALA A 82 10.80 21.69 -0.70
N THR A 83 9.59 22.23 -0.56
CA THR A 83 8.36 21.46 -0.68
C THR A 83 8.09 21.09 -2.15
N ALA A 84 7.18 20.15 -2.39
CA ALA A 84 6.77 19.80 -3.74
C ALA A 84 6.21 21.02 -4.48
N SER A 85 6.63 21.21 -5.73
CA SER A 85 6.12 22.29 -6.58
C SER A 85 4.66 22.06 -6.99
N TYR A 86 3.94 23.13 -7.35
CA TYR A 86 2.58 23.02 -7.87
C TYR A 86 2.48 22.04 -9.05
N GLY A 87 3.37 22.16 -10.04
CA GLY A 87 3.37 21.27 -11.21
C GLY A 87 3.70 19.81 -10.89
N GLU A 88 4.39 19.54 -9.78
CA GLU A 88 4.58 18.19 -9.30
C GLU A 88 3.32 17.63 -8.63
N VAL A 89 2.69 18.42 -7.76
CA VAL A 89 1.43 18.04 -7.12
C VAL A 89 0.35 17.81 -8.18
N ALA A 90 0.25 18.69 -9.18
CA ALA A 90 -0.67 18.56 -10.30
C ALA A 90 -0.48 17.23 -11.04
N ARG A 91 0.76 16.89 -11.41
CA ARG A 91 1.06 15.61 -12.07
C ARG A 91 0.66 14.41 -11.22
N MET A 92 0.96 14.45 -9.91
CA MET A 92 0.60 13.38 -8.99
C MET A 92 -0.92 13.23 -8.88
N VAL A 93 -1.65 14.34 -8.72
CA VAL A 93 -3.11 14.35 -8.62
C VAL A 93 -3.74 13.82 -9.91
N SER A 94 -3.36 14.34 -11.08
CA SER A 94 -3.92 13.88 -12.35
C SER A 94 -3.65 12.39 -12.58
N ALA A 95 -2.41 11.93 -12.40
CA ALA A 95 -2.06 10.52 -12.59
C ALA A 95 -2.83 9.60 -11.63
N THR A 96 -2.95 9.99 -10.36
CA THR A 96 -3.64 9.18 -9.35
C THR A 96 -5.15 9.20 -9.56
N LYS A 97 -5.72 10.35 -9.93
CA LYS A 97 -7.15 10.49 -10.24
C LYS A 97 -7.55 9.57 -11.39
N ASP A 98 -6.73 9.47 -12.44
CA ASP A 98 -7.08 8.68 -13.62
C ASP A 98 -6.90 7.16 -13.40
N GLN A 99 -5.95 6.76 -12.53
CA GLN A 99 -5.67 5.34 -12.25
C GLN A 99 -6.48 4.79 -11.07
N ASN A 100 -6.46 5.48 -9.93
CA ASN A 100 -7.09 5.06 -8.68
C ASN A 100 -7.36 6.27 -7.78
N PRO A 101 -8.48 6.99 -7.97
CA PRO A 101 -8.79 8.20 -7.22
C PRO A 101 -8.83 7.98 -5.70
N ALA A 102 -9.21 6.79 -5.24
CA ALA A 102 -9.24 6.44 -3.82
C ALA A 102 -7.84 6.49 -3.15
N ASN A 103 -6.77 6.52 -3.95
CA ASN A 103 -5.39 6.58 -3.49
C ASN A 103 -4.82 8.01 -3.42
N LEU A 104 -5.57 9.04 -3.83
CA LEU A 104 -5.16 10.45 -3.72
C LEU A 104 -4.66 10.84 -2.32
N PRO A 105 -5.35 10.48 -1.21
CA PRO A 105 -4.85 10.70 0.15
C PRO A 105 -3.42 10.20 0.40
N ASN A 106 -3.08 9.03 -0.14
CA ASN A 106 -1.75 8.43 0.03
C ASN A 106 -0.70 9.18 -0.80
N GLY A 107 -1.06 9.65 -2.00
CA GLY A 107 -0.19 10.52 -2.80
C GLY A 107 0.21 11.79 -2.05
N ILE A 108 -0.75 12.46 -1.40
CA ILE A 108 -0.50 13.65 -0.56
C ILE A 108 0.39 13.31 0.64
N SER A 109 0.04 12.26 1.38
CA SER A 109 0.80 11.83 2.57
C SER A 109 2.25 11.51 2.22
N ARG A 110 2.50 10.91 1.06
CA ARG A 110 3.85 10.62 0.55
C ARG A 110 4.65 11.89 0.29
N LEU A 111 4.06 12.90 -0.35
CA LEU A 111 4.77 14.16 -0.66
C LEU A 111 5.16 14.92 0.62
N VAL A 112 4.27 14.93 1.63
CA VAL A 112 4.56 15.51 2.94
C VAL A 112 5.74 14.80 3.59
N LYS A 113 5.71 13.46 3.63
CA LYS A 113 6.78 12.67 4.24
C LYS A 113 8.12 12.87 3.54
N ARG A 114 8.10 13.00 2.21
CA ARG A 114 9.30 13.23 1.41
C ARG A 114 10.03 14.51 1.84
N ALA A 115 9.31 15.58 2.18
CA ALA A 115 9.93 16.83 2.62
C ALA A 115 10.77 16.68 3.89
N GLY A 116 10.31 15.90 4.87
CA GLY A 116 11.10 15.57 6.07
C GLY A 116 12.35 14.77 5.72
N ALA A 117 12.20 13.71 4.93
CA ALA A 117 13.32 12.88 4.49
C ALA A 117 14.38 13.67 3.71
N ASP A 118 13.95 14.47 2.73
CA ASP A 118 14.84 15.31 1.93
C ASP A 118 15.57 16.34 2.80
N THR A 119 14.90 16.87 3.82
CA THR A 119 15.52 17.79 4.80
C THR A 119 16.64 17.10 5.56
N THR A 120 16.38 15.92 6.14
CA THR A 120 17.42 15.16 6.86
C THR A 120 18.60 14.81 5.95
N LEU A 121 18.33 14.31 4.74
CA LEU A 121 19.37 13.89 3.81
C LEU A 121 20.19 15.06 3.25
N LYS A 122 19.54 16.19 2.91
CA LYS A 122 20.23 17.41 2.44
C LYS A 122 21.26 17.88 3.47
N ASN A 123 20.84 18.01 4.73
CA ASN A 123 21.74 18.46 5.80
C ASN A 123 22.85 17.43 6.08
N ALA A 124 22.51 16.13 6.08
CA ALA A 124 23.50 15.07 6.24
C ALA A 124 24.62 15.12 5.19
N ILE A 125 24.27 15.41 3.93
CA ILE A 125 25.23 15.55 2.85
C ILE A 125 26.08 16.80 3.03
N ARG A 126 25.47 17.93 3.39
CA ARG A 126 26.16 19.20 3.67
C ARG A 126 27.25 19.02 4.73
N ASP A 127 26.92 18.30 5.80
CA ASP A 127 27.79 18.20 6.98
C ASP A 127 28.67 16.94 7.00
N GLY A 128 28.61 16.11 5.95
CA GLY A 128 29.40 14.87 5.86
C GLY A 128 28.99 13.78 6.85
N ALA A 129 27.73 13.81 7.32
CA ALA A 129 27.17 12.84 8.23
C ALA A 129 26.97 11.47 7.56
N GLU A 130 26.84 10.44 8.39
CA GLU A 130 26.29 9.15 7.98
C GLU A 130 24.78 9.16 8.18
N TRP A 131 24.08 8.36 7.38
CA TRP A 131 22.63 8.19 7.44
C TRP A 131 22.26 6.71 7.52
N ALA A 132 21.08 6.43 8.04
CA ALA A 132 20.50 5.09 8.07
C ALA A 132 18.98 5.15 7.82
N TRP A 133 18.46 4.08 7.21
CA TRP A 133 17.03 3.84 7.07
C TRP A 133 16.52 3.12 8.32
N VAL A 134 15.73 3.79 9.15
CA VAL A 134 15.31 3.27 10.46
C VAL A 134 13.83 2.86 10.41
N PRO A 135 13.53 1.56 10.52
CA PRO A 135 12.16 1.08 10.52
C PRO A 135 11.49 1.29 11.89
N HIS A 136 10.17 1.45 11.88
CA HIS A 136 9.37 1.63 13.09
C HIS A 136 8.02 0.91 12.93
N GLY A 137 7.58 0.22 13.99
CA GLY A 137 6.31 -0.51 14.00
C GLY A 137 6.24 -1.63 12.96
N ASP A 138 5.06 -1.79 12.35
CA ASP A 138 4.78 -2.77 11.29
C ASP A 138 5.39 -2.32 9.96
N THR A 139 6.69 -2.58 9.80
CA THR A 139 7.46 -2.15 8.64
C THR A 139 7.49 -3.21 7.55
N CYS A 140 7.26 -2.80 6.29
CA CYS A 140 7.26 -3.74 5.17
C CYS A 140 8.66 -4.34 4.88
N PRO A 141 8.74 -5.56 4.31
CA PRO A 141 10.00 -6.22 3.97
C PRO A 141 10.99 -5.39 3.16
N PHE A 142 10.50 -4.54 2.26
CA PHE A 142 11.37 -3.67 1.46
C PHE A 142 12.08 -2.63 2.35
N CYS A 143 11.33 -1.98 3.23
CA CYS A 143 11.85 -1.05 4.22
C CYS A 143 12.88 -1.78 5.16
N ILE A 144 12.64 -3.04 5.54
CA ILE A 144 13.59 -3.88 6.30
C ILE A 144 14.87 -4.16 5.51
N THR A 145 14.76 -4.49 4.21
CA THR A 145 15.93 -4.69 3.35
C THR A 145 16.77 -3.42 3.28
N LEU A 146 16.15 -2.24 3.12
CA LEU A 146 16.88 -0.98 3.13
C LEU A 146 17.58 -0.70 4.45
N ALA A 147 16.91 -0.98 5.57
CA ALA A 147 17.45 -0.86 6.92
C ALA A 147 18.65 -1.81 7.18
N SER A 148 18.72 -2.94 6.48
CA SER A 148 19.83 -3.89 6.64
C SER A 148 21.18 -3.37 6.12
N ASN A 149 21.19 -2.29 5.32
CA ASN A 149 22.43 -1.68 4.85
C ASN A 149 23.20 -0.94 5.95
N GLY A 150 22.60 -0.74 7.13
CA GLY A 150 23.28 -0.06 8.23
C GLY A 150 23.50 1.43 7.96
N TRP A 151 24.53 1.96 8.62
CA TRP A 151 24.93 3.35 8.49
C TRP A 151 25.83 3.55 7.27
N GLN A 152 25.51 4.55 6.46
CA GLN A 152 26.19 4.82 5.20
C GLN A 152 26.58 6.30 5.11
N LYS A 153 27.68 6.61 4.43
CA LYS A 153 28.06 8.01 4.18
C LYS A 153 27.03 8.70 3.28
N ALA A 154 26.54 9.86 3.71
CA ALA A 154 25.65 10.67 2.91
C ALA A 154 26.42 11.26 1.72
N SER A 155 25.90 11.12 0.51
CA SER A 155 26.54 11.65 -0.71
C SER A 155 25.51 12.16 -1.70
N GLN A 156 25.90 13.04 -2.63
CA GLN A 156 24.99 13.54 -3.67
C GLN A 156 24.39 12.42 -4.55
N LYS A 157 25.06 11.27 -4.66
CA LYS A 157 24.52 10.08 -5.33
C LYS A 157 23.26 9.55 -4.64
N LEU A 158 23.14 9.74 -3.33
CA LEU A 158 21.99 9.35 -2.52
C LEU A 158 20.71 10.12 -2.92
N LEU A 159 20.81 11.44 -3.12
CA LEU A 159 19.68 12.29 -3.54
C LEU A 159 19.30 12.04 -5.00
N LYS A 160 20.29 11.88 -5.89
CA LYS A 160 20.07 11.64 -7.32
C LYS A 160 19.38 10.31 -7.64
N GLY A 161 19.37 9.36 -6.69
CA GLY A 161 18.74 8.05 -6.82
C GLY A 161 17.38 7.92 -6.13
N GLY A 162 16.72 9.02 -5.77
CA GLY A 162 15.31 8.99 -5.37
C GLY A 162 14.99 8.15 -4.13
N HIS A 163 15.89 8.04 -3.15
CA HIS A 163 15.60 7.22 -1.96
C HIS A 163 14.37 7.71 -1.19
N ALA A 164 14.16 9.03 -1.14
CA ALA A 164 12.95 9.62 -0.60
C ALA A 164 11.72 9.46 -1.54
N GLU A 165 11.94 9.24 -2.84
CA GLU A 165 10.87 8.95 -3.80
C GLU A 165 10.27 7.55 -3.59
N HIS A 166 11.01 6.62 -2.97
CA HIS A 166 10.49 5.28 -2.65
C HIS A 166 9.78 5.22 -1.30
N ILE A 167 9.60 6.35 -0.62
CA ILE A 167 8.80 6.43 0.59
C ILE A 167 7.33 6.14 0.25
N HIS A 168 6.74 5.19 0.95
CA HIS A 168 5.31 4.94 0.91
C HIS A 168 4.60 5.67 2.05
N ALA A 169 3.40 6.16 1.80
CA ALA A 169 2.55 6.86 2.78
C ALA A 169 2.27 6.04 4.05
N ASN A 170 2.24 4.71 3.92
CA ASN A 170 1.87 3.79 5.00
C ASN A 170 3.06 3.08 5.66
N CYS A 171 4.32 3.39 5.29
CA CYS A 171 5.50 2.87 6.00
C CYS A 171 5.93 3.93 7.03
N ASP A 172 6.11 3.59 8.31
CA ASP A 172 6.59 4.53 9.36
C ASP A 172 8.13 4.64 9.42
N CYS A 173 8.82 4.17 8.39
CA CYS A 173 10.28 4.28 8.32
C CYS A 173 10.76 5.73 8.22
N GLU A 174 11.86 6.02 8.91
CA GLU A 174 12.41 7.36 8.98
C GLU A 174 13.92 7.35 8.75
N PHE A 175 14.47 8.49 8.33
CA PHE A 175 15.92 8.64 8.17
C PHE A 175 16.54 9.12 9.48
N ALA A 176 17.58 8.45 9.93
CA ALA A 176 18.41 8.91 11.04
C ALA A 176 19.79 9.32 10.53
N VAL A 177 20.44 10.23 11.26
CA VAL A 177 21.80 10.68 10.97
C VAL A 177 22.73 10.46 12.15
N ARG A 178 24.01 10.25 11.87
CA ARG A 178 25.07 10.25 12.87
C ARG A 178 26.34 10.90 12.35
N PHE A 179 27.08 11.51 13.25
CA PHE A 179 28.35 12.18 12.97
C PHE A 179 29.55 11.36 13.45
N ARG A 180 29.31 10.40 14.35
CA ARG A 180 30.33 9.53 14.90
C ARG A 180 29.94 8.07 14.71
N SER A 181 30.92 7.21 14.41
CA SER A 181 30.65 5.79 14.14
C SER A 181 30.27 4.98 15.39
N ASP A 182 30.54 5.50 16.59
CA ASP A 182 30.24 4.92 17.90
C ASP A 182 28.83 5.26 18.41
N THR A 183 28.01 5.96 17.61
CA THR A 183 26.63 6.32 17.97
C THR A 183 25.61 5.62 17.08
N THR A 184 24.41 5.48 17.62
CA THR A 184 23.25 4.89 16.94
C THR A 184 21.95 5.44 17.53
N VAL A 185 20.84 5.16 16.85
CA VAL A 185 19.49 5.43 17.34
C VAL A 185 18.96 4.20 18.07
N ALA A 186 18.25 4.41 19.17
CA ALA A 186 17.70 3.32 19.97
C ALA A 186 16.73 2.44 19.16
N GLY A 187 16.89 1.12 19.28
CA GLY A 187 16.07 0.13 18.57
C GLY A 187 16.50 -0.15 17.12
N TYR A 188 17.48 0.57 16.58
CA TYR A 188 18.02 0.29 15.26
C TYR A 188 19.10 -0.81 15.33
N ASP A 189 18.77 -1.98 14.78
CA ASP A 189 19.65 -3.15 14.70
C ASP A 189 19.75 -3.62 13.22
N PRO A 190 20.71 -3.07 12.44
CA PRO A 190 20.87 -3.44 11.04
C PRO A 190 21.26 -4.91 10.86
N ASP A 191 21.97 -5.51 11.81
CA ASP A 191 22.39 -6.92 11.74
C ASP A 191 21.21 -7.87 11.90
N LYS A 192 20.25 -7.53 12.77
CA LYS A 192 18.96 -8.23 12.83
C LYS A 192 18.22 -8.18 11.50
N TYR A 193 18.11 -7.00 10.88
CA TYR A 193 17.42 -6.86 9.59
C TYR A 193 18.15 -7.62 8.47
N TYR A 194 19.48 -7.61 8.50
CA TYR A 194 20.29 -8.38 7.57
C TYR A 194 20.08 -9.89 7.74
N ARG A 195 20.03 -10.39 8.97
CA ARG A 195 19.70 -11.80 9.24
C ARG A 195 18.34 -12.19 8.68
N GLN A 196 17.30 -11.39 8.93
CA GLN A 196 15.95 -11.63 8.38
C GLN A 196 15.96 -11.72 6.85
N TYR A 197 16.66 -10.79 6.19
CA TYR A 197 16.80 -10.79 4.73
C TYR A 197 17.54 -12.04 4.22
N ARG A 198 18.60 -12.46 4.91
CA ARG A 198 19.39 -13.66 4.56
C ARG A 198 18.64 -14.98 4.81
N GLU A 199 17.86 -15.08 5.87
CA GLU A 199 16.98 -16.24 6.16
C GLU A 199 15.91 -16.42 5.08
N ALA A 200 15.44 -15.32 4.50
CA ALA A 200 14.59 -15.32 3.32
C ALA A 200 15.35 -15.58 2.01
N GLY A 201 16.64 -15.93 2.05
CA GLY A 201 17.45 -16.21 0.87
C GLY A 201 17.71 -14.98 -0.01
N GLY A 202 17.57 -13.77 0.53
CA GLY A 202 17.62 -12.53 -0.24
C GLY A 202 16.37 -12.27 -1.08
N ASP A 203 15.28 -13.01 -0.88
CA ASP A 203 14.02 -12.83 -1.59
C ASP A 203 13.03 -11.99 -0.77
N ILE A 204 12.85 -10.72 -1.17
CA ILE A 204 11.88 -9.79 -0.57
C ILE A 204 10.46 -10.35 -0.65
N ASN A 205 10.09 -11.07 -1.71
CA ASN A 205 8.77 -11.68 -1.82
C ASN A 205 8.60 -12.87 -0.88
N LYS A 206 9.69 -13.60 -0.57
CA LYS A 206 9.66 -14.61 0.50
C LYS A 206 9.47 -13.97 1.87
N MET A 207 10.14 -12.86 2.16
CA MET A 207 9.90 -12.08 3.39
C MET A 207 8.43 -11.64 3.48
N ARG A 208 7.86 -11.10 2.39
CA ARG A 208 6.43 -10.72 2.33
C ARG A 208 5.51 -11.89 2.65
N ARG A 209 5.80 -13.08 2.14
CA ARG A 209 5.02 -14.30 2.41
C ARG A 209 5.11 -14.73 3.87
N ILE A 210 6.30 -14.64 4.48
CA ILE A 210 6.50 -14.94 5.91
C ILE A 210 5.73 -13.95 6.78
N ASP A 211 5.87 -12.66 6.52
CA ASP A 211 5.18 -11.61 7.28
C ASP A 211 3.66 -11.71 7.12
N TYR A 212 3.17 -11.98 5.90
CA TYR A 212 1.76 -12.20 5.66
C TYR A 212 1.25 -13.43 6.41
N ALA A 213 1.98 -14.56 6.40
CA ALA A 213 1.56 -15.76 7.13
C ALA A 213 1.44 -15.50 8.64
N ALA A 214 2.37 -14.72 9.22
CA ALA A 214 2.34 -14.34 10.63
C ALA A 214 1.21 -13.36 10.97
N ASN A 215 0.81 -12.50 10.02
CA ASN A 215 -0.18 -11.43 10.24
C ASN A 215 -1.54 -11.69 9.58
N ARG A 216 -1.75 -12.86 8.96
CA ARG A 216 -2.87 -13.13 8.05
C ARG A 216 -4.22 -12.83 8.69
N GLU A 217 -4.43 -13.26 9.93
CA GLU A 217 -5.71 -13.06 10.63
C GLU A 217 -6.01 -11.57 10.84
N ARG A 218 -5.02 -10.79 11.28
CA ARG A 218 -5.14 -9.35 11.46
C ARG A 218 -5.41 -8.64 10.14
N ILE A 219 -4.67 -8.98 9.09
CA ILE A 219 -4.84 -8.39 7.75
C ILE A 219 -6.24 -8.72 7.20
N ASN A 220 -6.69 -9.97 7.33
CA ASN A 220 -8.01 -10.39 6.87
C ASN A 220 -9.14 -9.74 7.68
N ALA A 221 -8.96 -9.55 8.99
CA ALA A 221 -9.91 -8.80 9.81
C ALA A 221 -10.00 -7.32 9.38
N GLN A 222 -8.87 -6.67 9.11
CA GLN A 222 -8.83 -5.30 8.58
C GLN A 222 -9.51 -5.19 7.21
N LYS A 223 -9.24 -6.13 6.29
CA LYS A 223 -9.89 -6.20 4.99
C LYS A 223 -11.41 -6.35 5.12
N ARG A 224 -11.88 -7.25 5.98
CA ARG A 224 -13.32 -7.43 6.27
C ARG A 224 -13.96 -6.17 6.84
N ALA A 225 -13.31 -5.51 7.80
CA ALA A 225 -13.80 -4.25 8.36
C ALA A 225 -13.86 -3.12 7.30
N ALA A 226 -12.83 -3.00 6.46
CA ALA A 226 -12.81 -2.02 5.37
C ALA A 226 -13.89 -2.29 4.31
N TYR A 227 -14.14 -3.57 3.99
CA TYR A 227 -15.22 -3.97 3.09
C TYR A 227 -16.60 -3.64 3.68
N ALA A 228 -16.84 -3.97 4.95
CA ALA A 228 -18.08 -3.64 5.65
C ALA A 228 -18.33 -2.12 5.69
N ALA A 229 -17.28 -1.32 5.98
CA ALA A 229 -17.36 0.13 5.96
C ALA A 229 -17.69 0.69 4.57
N ARG A 230 -17.08 0.15 3.50
CA ARG A 230 -17.42 0.53 2.11
C ARG A 230 -18.85 0.16 1.76
N LYS A 231 -19.31 -1.03 2.13
CA LYS A 231 -20.70 -1.46 1.89
C LYS A 231 -21.71 -0.53 2.57
N LEU A 232 -21.39 -0.03 3.76
CA LEU A 232 -22.22 0.95 4.47
C LEU A 232 -22.14 2.37 3.88
N SER A 233 -21.04 2.74 3.22
CA SER A 233 -20.83 4.08 2.67
C SER A 233 -21.25 4.23 1.20
N THR A 234 -21.69 3.16 0.53
CA THR A 234 -22.09 3.20 -0.88
C THR A 234 -23.61 3.29 -0.96
N ASN A 235 -24.15 4.44 -1.38
CA ASN A 235 -25.47 4.48 -2.01
C ASN A 235 -25.42 3.55 -3.24
N GLU A 236 -26.46 2.74 -3.43
CA GLU A 236 -26.55 1.55 -4.30
C GLU A 236 -26.17 1.70 -5.80
N GLU A 237 -25.63 2.84 -6.24
CA GLU A 237 -25.52 3.20 -7.66
C GLU A 237 -24.21 2.80 -8.36
N ASN A 238 -23.23 2.19 -7.68
CA ASN A 238 -21.99 1.71 -8.32
C ASN A 238 -21.65 0.24 -8.03
N THR A 239 -22.65 -0.61 -7.83
CA THR A 239 -22.45 -2.04 -8.08
C THR A 239 -22.43 -2.24 -9.59
N ALA A 240 -21.31 -2.68 -10.16
CA ALA A 240 -21.29 -3.25 -11.50
C ALA A 240 -22.25 -4.46 -11.49
N THR A 241 -23.49 -4.24 -11.90
CA THR A 241 -24.49 -5.28 -12.02
C THR A 241 -24.07 -6.16 -13.18
N ILE A 242 -23.76 -7.43 -12.93
CA ILE A 242 -23.64 -8.42 -14.01
C ILE A 242 -24.93 -8.27 -14.82
N LYS A 243 -24.84 -7.92 -16.11
CA LYS A 243 -26.02 -7.82 -16.98
C LYS A 243 -26.78 -9.14 -16.86
N VAL A 244 -27.90 -9.10 -16.14
CA VAL A 244 -28.78 -10.25 -16.00
C VAL A 244 -29.26 -10.57 -17.40
N LYS A 245 -28.82 -11.69 -17.98
CA LYS A 245 -29.51 -12.26 -19.14
C LYS A 245 -30.86 -12.70 -18.61
N THR A 246 -31.86 -11.86 -18.80
CA THR A 246 -33.26 -12.18 -18.54
C THR A 246 -33.58 -13.50 -19.24
N SER A 247 -33.83 -14.54 -18.45
CA SER A 247 -34.39 -15.86 -18.82
C SER A 247 -33.49 -16.94 -19.45
N SER A 248 -32.15 -16.87 -19.39
CA SER A 248 -31.32 -18.06 -19.71
C SER A 248 -30.13 -18.20 -18.76
N SER A 249 -29.96 -19.40 -18.19
CA SER A 249 -28.77 -19.77 -17.40
C SER A 249 -27.51 -19.50 -18.22
N ARG A 250 -26.48 -18.87 -17.62
CA ARG A 250 -25.23 -18.58 -18.33
C ARG A 250 -24.60 -19.89 -18.79
N GLN A 251 -24.04 -19.85 -19.99
CA GLN A 251 -23.20 -20.91 -20.53
C GLN A 251 -21.74 -20.53 -20.38
N PHE A 252 -20.85 -21.52 -20.47
CA PHE A 252 -19.44 -21.24 -20.65
C PHE A 252 -19.19 -20.58 -22.00
N VAL A 253 -18.08 -19.84 -22.13
CA VAL A 253 -17.69 -19.16 -23.39
C VAL A 253 -17.70 -20.11 -24.60
N SER A 254 -17.37 -21.39 -24.41
CA SER A 254 -17.57 -22.44 -25.41
C SER A 254 -17.74 -23.82 -24.77
N GLU A 255 -18.33 -24.77 -25.49
CA GLU A 255 -18.47 -26.16 -25.03
C GLU A 255 -17.10 -26.82 -24.79
N GLN A 256 -16.10 -26.51 -25.62
CA GLN A 256 -14.74 -27.02 -25.43
C GLN A 256 -14.10 -26.50 -24.13
N LEU A 257 -14.32 -25.22 -23.79
CA LEU A 257 -13.82 -24.64 -22.55
C LEU A 257 -14.55 -25.23 -21.34
N PHE A 258 -15.87 -25.45 -21.46
CA PHE A 258 -16.67 -26.10 -20.44
C PHE A 258 -16.15 -27.50 -20.12
N GLN A 259 -15.98 -28.33 -21.16
CA GLN A 259 -15.44 -29.68 -21.04
C GLN A 259 -14.07 -29.66 -20.36
N LYS A 260 -13.17 -28.79 -20.81
CA LYS A 260 -11.82 -28.67 -20.23
C LYS A 260 -11.84 -28.31 -18.76
N HIS A 261 -12.68 -27.36 -18.35
CA HIS A 261 -12.80 -26.98 -16.94
C HIS A 261 -13.41 -28.10 -16.11
N TYR A 262 -14.48 -28.72 -16.60
CA TYR A 262 -15.12 -29.84 -15.95
C TYR A 262 -14.13 -30.98 -15.71
N ASP A 263 -13.43 -31.46 -16.74
CA ASP A 263 -12.50 -32.59 -16.61
C ASP A 263 -11.34 -32.29 -15.65
N LYS A 264 -10.87 -31.04 -15.66
CA LYS A 264 -9.75 -30.60 -14.81
C LYS A 264 -10.15 -30.47 -13.34
N HIS A 265 -11.34 -29.95 -13.06
CA HIS A 265 -11.73 -29.48 -11.72
C HIS A 265 -12.81 -30.34 -11.07
N LEU A 266 -13.38 -31.34 -11.76
CA LEU A 266 -14.45 -32.20 -11.22
C LEU A 266 -14.09 -32.79 -9.86
N SER A 267 -12.85 -33.26 -9.67
CA SER A 267 -12.39 -33.87 -8.41
C SER A 267 -12.55 -32.94 -7.20
N GLU A 268 -12.56 -31.62 -7.39
CA GLU A 268 -12.74 -30.62 -6.33
C GLU A 268 -14.20 -30.53 -5.83
N PHE A 269 -15.14 -31.06 -6.61
CA PHE A 269 -16.58 -31.03 -6.34
C PHE A 269 -17.17 -32.42 -6.08
N GLY A 270 -16.35 -33.48 -6.12
CA GLY A 270 -16.79 -34.86 -6.04
C GLY A 270 -17.39 -35.37 -7.35
N GLU A 271 -18.14 -36.47 -7.30
CA GLU A 271 -18.81 -37.03 -8.48
C GLU A 271 -20.13 -36.30 -8.76
N ILE A 272 -20.05 -35.16 -9.42
CA ILE A 272 -21.22 -34.41 -9.89
C ILE A 272 -21.32 -34.42 -11.42
N SER A 273 -22.53 -34.33 -11.98
CA SER A 273 -22.69 -34.24 -13.43
C SER A 273 -22.26 -32.86 -13.96
N LYS A 274 -21.96 -32.77 -15.26
CA LYS A 274 -21.74 -31.49 -15.95
C LYS A 274 -22.85 -30.47 -15.70
N GLY A 275 -24.11 -30.92 -15.74
CA GLY A 275 -25.26 -30.06 -15.46
C GLY A 275 -25.19 -29.45 -14.06
N ARG A 276 -24.88 -30.27 -13.04
CA ARG A 276 -24.70 -29.79 -11.66
C ARG A 276 -23.50 -28.85 -11.51
N TYR A 277 -22.42 -29.09 -12.24
CA TYR A 277 -21.26 -28.19 -12.26
C TYR A 277 -21.64 -26.81 -12.81
N LEU A 278 -22.39 -26.78 -13.91
CA LEU A 278 -22.89 -25.54 -14.52
C LEU A 278 -23.89 -24.80 -13.61
N GLU A 279 -24.78 -25.54 -12.95
CA GLU A 279 -25.71 -24.98 -11.96
C GLU A 279 -24.96 -24.29 -10.82
N LYS A 280 -23.92 -24.94 -10.26
CA LYS A 280 -23.10 -24.35 -9.20
C LYS A 280 -22.36 -23.09 -9.65
N ALA A 281 -21.79 -23.11 -10.85
CA ALA A 281 -21.13 -21.95 -11.44
C ALA A 281 -22.09 -20.76 -11.59
N ASN A 282 -23.31 -21.03 -12.07
CA ASN A 282 -24.37 -20.02 -12.17
C ASN A 282 -24.83 -19.54 -10.80
N ALA A 283 -25.01 -20.44 -9.83
CA ALA A 283 -25.42 -20.09 -8.48
C ALA A 283 -24.43 -19.11 -7.83
N LEU A 284 -23.12 -19.35 -7.95
CA LEU A 284 -22.12 -18.39 -7.45
C LEU A 284 -22.09 -17.10 -8.27
N ALA A 285 -22.23 -17.18 -9.59
CA ALA A 285 -22.26 -16.00 -10.46
C ALA A 285 -23.44 -15.06 -10.10
N ASP A 286 -24.61 -15.61 -9.81
CA ASP A 286 -25.83 -14.86 -9.45
C ASP A 286 -25.96 -14.54 -7.97
N ALA A 287 -25.18 -15.20 -7.11
CA ALA A 287 -25.27 -14.99 -5.67
C ALA A 287 -25.04 -13.51 -5.31
N PRO A 288 -25.87 -12.94 -4.42
CA PRO A 288 -25.69 -11.59 -3.94
C PRO A 288 -24.39 -11.48 -3.14
N LEU A 289 -23.77 -10.30 -3.18
CA LEU A 289 -22.57 -10.05 -2.39
C LEU A 289 -22.89 -10.07 -0.90
N SER A 290 -22.01 -10.71 -0.14
CA SER A 290 -22.12 -10.84 1.31
C SER A 290 -20.74 -10.83 1.95
N GLU A 291 -20.67 -11.01 3.26
CA GLU A 291 -19.37 -11.23 3.93
C GLU A 291 -18.69 -12.52 3.44
N ASP A 292 -19.48 -13.48 2.95
CA ASP A 292 -19.01 -14.77 2.45
C ASP A 292 -18.74 -14.75 0.94
N ILE A 293 -19.37 -13.84 0.18
CA ILE A 293 -19.29 -13.77 -1.27
C ILE A 293 -18.83 -12.39 -1.73
N VAL A 294 -17.63 -12.34 -2.31
CA VAL A 294 -16.95 -11.13 -2.74
C VAL A 294 -16.75 -11.10 -4.25
N GLN A 295 -16.58 -9.91 -4.83
CA GLN A 295 -16.34 -9.74 -6.25
C GLN A 295 -15.30 -8.66 -6.56
N LEU A 296 -14.71 -8.74 -7.74
CA LEU A 296 -13.91 -7.67 -8.35
C LEU A 296 -14.17 -7.60 -9.86
N VAL A 297 -14.05 -6.40 -10.42
CA VAL A 297 -14.06 -6.17 -11.87
C VAL A 297 -12.61 -6.20 -12.36
N ARG A 298 -12.33 -7.02 -13.36
CA ARG A 298 -11.01 -7.16 -13.97
C ARG A 298 -10.78 -6.08 -15.03
N SER A 299 -9.53 -5.87 -15.42
CA SER A 299 -9.15 -4.88 -16.45
C SER A 299 -9.78 -5.14 -17.82
N ASP A 300 -10.13 -6.39 -18.13
CA ASP A 300 -10.83 -6.81 -19.35
C ASP A 300 -12.36 -6.66 -19.26
N GLY A 301 -12.88 -6.06 -18.19
CA GLY A 301 -14.32 -5.87 -17.95
C GLY A 301 -15.05 -7.14 -17.48
N SER A 302 -14.37 -8.27 -17.31
CA SER A 302 -14.97 -9.46 -16.70
C SER A 302 -15.06 -9.33 -15.18
N ILE A 303 -15.99 -10.05 -14.57
CA ILE A 303 -16.25 -10.01 -13.13
C ILE A 303 -15.80 -11.34 -12.53
N ALA A 304 -14.89 -11.29 -11.57
CA ALA A 304 -14.50 -12.43 -10.75
C ALA A 304 -15.26 -12.41 -9.42
N LYS A 305 -15.76 -13.56 -8.99
CA LYS A 305 -16.43 -13.79 -7.71
C LYS A 305 -15.78 -14.93 -6.96
N TYR A 306 -15.73 -14.81 -5.63
CA TYR A 306 -15.20 -15.83 -4.74
C TYR A 306 -16.11 -16.00 -3.51
N CYS A 307 -16.34 -17.25 -3.12
CA CYS A 307 -17.08 -17.63 -1.91
C CYS A 307 -16.12 -18.24 -0.88
N TYR A 308 -16.03 -17.62 0.30
CA TYR A 308 -15.10 -18.04 1.35
C TYR A 308 -15.47 -19.40 1.94
N SER A 309 -16.74 -19.61 2.31
CA SER A 309 -17.20 -20.83 2.96
C SER A 309 -17.10 -22.07 2.08
N THR A 310 -17.41 -21.93 0.78
CA THR A 310 -17.38 -23.06 -0.17
C THR A 310 -16.05 -23.19 -0.90
N ASN A 311 -15.15 -22.21 -0.75
CA ASN A 311 -13.91 -22.07 -1.51
C ASN A 311 -14.17 -22.14 -3.03
N GLU A 312 -15.26 -21.54 -3.52
CA GLU A 312 -15.64 -21.58 -4.93
C GLU A 312 -15.27 -20.26 -5.61
N PHE A 313 -14.75 -20.32 -6.83
CA PHE A 313 -14.34 -19.16 -7.62
C PHE A 313 -14.99 -19.22 -9.00
N VAL A 314 -15.53 -18.11 -9.48
CA VAL A 314 -16.11 -17.98 -10.82
C VAL A 314 -15.66 -16.69 -11.50
N VAL A 315 -15.49 -16.71 -12.82
CA VAL A 315 -15.33 -15.50 -13.63
C VAL A 315 -16.39 -15.46 -14.72
N VAL A 316 -17.04 -14.33 -14.85
CA VAL A 316 -18.08 -14.04 -15.85
C VAL A 316 -17.57 -12.94 -16.78
N THR A 317 -17.59 -13.18 -18.09
CA THR A 317 -17.18 -12.18 -19.09
C THR A 317 -18.14 -10.97 -19.10
N ALA A 318 -17.72 -9.85 -19.70
CA ALA A 318 -18.57 -8.67 -19.86
C ALA A 318 -19.91 -8.98 -20.59
N ASP A 319 -19.91 -9.97 -21.49
CA ASP A 319 -21.09 -10.44 -22.24
C ASP A 319 -21.97 -11.42 -21.45
N GLY A 320 -21.60 -11.72 -20.20
CA GLY A 320 -22.39 -12.54 -19.28
C GLY A 320 -22.18 -14.05 -19.42
N ASN A 321 -21.11 -14.52 -20.07
CA ASN A 321 -20.80 -15.96 -20.16
C ASN A 321 -19.76 -16.37 -19.11
N ILE A 322 -19.80 -17.63 -18.65
CA ILE A 322 -18.83 -18.14 -17.67
C ILE A 322 -17.50 -18.41 -18.38
N ARG A 323 -16.43 -17.76 -17.91
CA ARG A 323 -15.06 -18.01 -18.38
C ARG A 323 -14.39 -19.14 -17.62
N THR A 324 -14.58 -19.20 -16.31
CA THR A 324 -14.01 -20.23 -15.44
C THR A 324 -14.87 -20.43 -14.20
N TYR A 325 -14.82 -21.63 -13.64
CA TYR A 325 -15.38 -22.00 -12.36
C TYR A 325 -14.52 -23.12 -11.77
N PHE A 326 -14.11 -23.05 -10.49
CA PHE A 326 -13.33 -24.09 -9.78
C PHE A 326 -13.17 -23.77 -8.28
N LYS A 327 -12.53 -24.65 -7.50
CA LYS A 327 -12.07 -24.38 -6.14
C LYS A 327 -10.55 -24.22 -6.08
N PRO A 328 -10.02 -23.03 -5.76
CA PRO A 328 -8.57 -22.83 -5.74
C PRO A 328 -7.89 -23.64 -4.63
N GLU A 329 -6.76 -24.26 -4.97
CA GLU A 329 -5.92 -25.04 -4.05
C GLU A 329 -5.38 -24.17 -2.89
N THR A 330 -4.96 -22.94 -3.21
CA THR A 330 -4.44 -21.98 -2.22
C THR A 330 -5.53 -21.20 -1.49
N LYS A 331 -6.81 -21.55 -1.71
CA LYS A 331 -7.98 -20.97 -1.05
C LYS A 331 -8.01 -19.44 -1.11
N GLU A 332 -8.21 -18.77 0.03
CA GLU A 332 -8.24 -17.30 0.15
C GLU A 332 -7.00 -16.62 -0.44
N ALA A 333 -5.83 -17.27 -0.40
CA ALA A 333 -4.62 -16.69 -0.98
C ALA A 333 -4.73 -16.54 -2.50
N TYR A 334 -5.47 -17.43 -3.18
CA TYR A 334 -5.78 -17.27 -4.60
C TYR A 334 -6.58 -15.99 -4.86
N TRP A 335 -7.58 -15.73 -4.03
CA TRP A 335 -8.41 -14.53 -4.14
C TRP A 335 -7.60 -13.25 -3.88
N ASP A 336 -6.70 -13.28 -2.92
CA ASP A 336 -5.77 -12.17 -2.66
C ASP A 336 -4.84 -11.90 -3.85
N GLU A 337 -4.26 -12.95 -4.45
CA GLU A 337 -3.47 -12.80 -5.69
C GLU A 337 -4.30 -12.26 -6.85
N GLU A 338 -5.55 -12.69 -6.96
CA GLU A 338 -6.49 -12.25 -7.98
C GLU A 338 -6.84 -10.78 -7.81
N ILE A 339 -6.98 -10.28 -6.56
CA ILE A 339 -7.07 -8.84 -6.28
C ILE A 339 -5.78 -8.14 -6.70
N ASP A 340 -4.61 -8.65 -6.31
CA ASP A 340 -3.32 -7.99 -6.57
C ASP A 340 -2.99 -7.89 -8.07
N ARG A 341 -3.39 -8.88 -8.88
CA ARG A 341 -3.21 -8.87 -10.34
C ARG A 341 -4.12 -7.89 -11.08
N ASN A 342 -5.22 -7.46 -10.45
CA ASN A 342 -6.22 -6.58 -11.06
C ASN A 342 -6.36 -5.23 -10.30
N LYS A 343 -5.39 -4.89 -9.44
CA LYS A 343 -5.15 -3.54 -8.93
C LYS A 343 -4.40 -2.72 -9.98
#